data_AF-A0A9X2J5A3-F1
#
_entry.id   AF-A0A9X2J5A3-F1
#
_cell.length_a   1.000
_cell.length_b   1.000
_cell.length_c   1.000
_cell.angle_alpha   90.00
_cell.angle_beta   90.00
_cell.angle_gamma   90.00
#
_symmetry.space_group_name_H-M   'P 1'
#
loop_
_entity.id
_entity.type
_entity.pdbx_description
1 polymer ?
#
loop_
_entity_poly.entity_id
_entity_poly.type
_entity_poly.pdbx_seq_one_letter_code
_entity_poly.pdbx_strand_id
1 'polypeptide(L)'
;MLDEKFIIGGIATLIFFASWHDPKLYRETLIEWISWTFWLVFGAFCVWAVAMIVVLLQLPSTLEITAMEAAIEAIEKSKIPLLWWVYLLVLGLISSIANEIASRREKNIEEDAS
;
A
#
# COMPACT_ATOMS: atom_id res chain seq x y z
N MET A 1 7.03 -12.03 -15.83
CA MET A 1 6.19 -11.67 -14.67
C MET A 1 7.13 -10.99 -13.68
N LEU A 2 7.07 -9.65 -13.56
CA LEU A 2 7.87 -8.93 -12.58
C LEU A 2 7.40 -9.40 -11.20
N ASP A 3 8.27 -10.06 -10.45
CA ASP A 3 7.94 -10.58 -9.13
C ASP A 3 7.65 -9.38 -8.21
N GLU A 4 6.46 -9.38 -7.62
CA GLU A 4 5.85 -8.28 -6.86
C GLU A 4 6.81 -7.75 -5.78
N LYS A 5 7.65 -8.64 -5.25
CA LYS A 5 8.73 -8.32 -4.29
C LYS A 5 9.75 -7.32 -4.82
N PHE A 6 10.10 -7.38 -6.10
CA PHE A 6 11.08 -6.46 -6.71
C PHE A 6 10.52 -5.05 -6.86
N ILE A 7 9.23 -4.92 -7.15
CA ILE A 7 8.57 -3.62 -7.29
C ILE A 7 8.58 -2.90 -5.93
N ILE A 8 8.21 -3.62 -4.87
CA ILE A 8 8.12 -3.06 -3.52
C ILE A 8 9.50 -2.78 -2.94
N GLY A 9 10.45 -3.71 -3.14
CA GLY A 9 11.84 -3.49 -2.78
C GLY A 9 12.41 -2.24 -3.44
N GLY A 10 12.16 -2.06 -4.74
CA GLY A 10 12.58 -0.87 -5.49
C GLY A 10 11.98 0.42 -4.92
N ILE A 11 10.67 0.45 -4.68
CA ILE A 11 9.99 1.62 -4.10
C ILE A 11 10.54 1.92 -2.69
N ALA A 12 10.69 0.90 -1.84
CA ALA A 12 11.24 1.06 -0.51
C ALA A 12 12.68 1.59 -0.51
N THR A 13 13.54 1.08 -1.40
CA THR A 13 14.91 1.57 -1.55
C THR A 13 14.94 3.02 -2.02
N LEU A 14 14.08 3.40 -2.98
CA LEU A 14 13.99 4.79 -3.45
C LEU A 14 13.52 5.74 -2.35
N ILE A 15 12.50 5.35 -1.57
CA ILE A 15 12.00 6.12 -0.42
C ILE A 15 13.12 6.31 0.62
N PHE A 16 13.85 5.24 0.94
CA PHE A 16 14.95 5.28 1.89
C PHE A 16 16.13 6.13 1.39
N PHE A 17 16.46 6.04 0.10
CA PHE A 17 17.54 6.83 -0.48
C PHE A 17 17.17 8.32 -0.51
N ALA A 18 15.92 8.64 -0.85
CA ALA A 18 15.42 10.00 -0.83
C ALA A 18 15.43 10.60 0.58
N SER A 19 14.98 9.85 1.59
CA SER A 19 14.97 10.32 2.98
C SER A 19 16.37 10.54 3.56
N TRP A 20 17.39 9.85 3.03
CA TRP A 20 18.78 9.99 3.47
C TRP A 20 19.55 11.09 2.75
N HIS A 21 19.35 11.27 1.45
CA HIS A 21 20.12 12.19 0.63
C HIS A 21 19.62 13.63 0.72
N ASP A 22 18.30 13.84 0.75
CA ASP A 22 17.67 15.15 0.89
C ASP A 22 16.50 15.08 1.88
N PRO A 23 16.80 15.08 3.20
CA PRO A 23 15.79 14.88 4.24
C PRO A 23 14.75 15.99 4.27
N LYS A 24 15.12 17.22 3.89
CA LYS A 24 14.23 18.37 3.86
C LYS A 24 13.21 18.26 2.74
N LEU A 25 13.65 18.01 1.50
CA LEU A 25 12.75 17.75 0.37
C LEU A 25 11.84 16.54 0.64
N TYR A 26 12.38 15.51 1.29
CA TYR A 26 11.61 14.33 1.67
C TYR A 26 10.44 14.68 2.61
N ARG A 27 10.71 15.44 3.67
CA ARG A 27 9.70 15.80 4.68
C ARG A 27 8.71 16.86 4.20
N GLU A 28 9.15 17.83 3.41
CA GLU A 28 8.28 18.92 2.96
C GLU A 28 7.37 18.49 1.80
N THR A 29 7.80 17.53 0.98
CA THR A 29 7.05 17.17 -0.24
C THR A 29 6.78 15.67 -0.33
N LEU A 30 7.81 14.83 -0.38
CA LEU A 30 7.62 13.41 -0.72
C LEU A 30 6.74 12.64 0.26
N ILE A 31 6.83 12.92 1.57
CA ILE A 31 6.04 12.21 2.57
C ILE A 31 4.53 12.43 2.39
N GLU A 32 4.11 13.63 2.01
CA GLU A 32 2.70 13.94 1.78
C GLU A 32 2.18 13.19 0.57
N TRP A 33 2.94 13.17 -0.53
CA TRP A 33 2.61 12.41 -1.73
C TRP A 33 2.56 10.89 -1.47
N ILE A 34 3.52 10.35 -0.71
CA ILE A 34 3.55 8.93 -0.35
C ILE A 34 2.33 8.59 0.52
N SER A 35 2.03 9.42 1.52
CA SER A 35 0.87 9.25 2.41
C SER A 35 -0.45 9.31 1.62
N TRP A 36 -0.61 10.32 0.77
CA TRP A 36 -1.81 10.47 -0.05
C TRP A 36 -2.00 9.29 -1.02
N THR A 37 -0.93 8.87 -1.69
CA THR A 37 -0.95 7.71 -2.59
C THR A 37 -1.29 6.44 -1.82
N PHE A 38 -0.70 6.25 -0.63
CA PHE A 38 -1.02 5.12 0.23
C PHE A 38 -2.51 5.08 0.58
N TRP A 39 -3.08 6.20 1.03
CA TRP A 39 -4.50 6.27 1.39
C TRP A 39 -5.43 6.07 0.20
N LEU A 40 -5.05 6.57 -0.98
CA LEU A 40 -5.81 6.36 -2.22
C LEU A 40 -5.85 4.88 -2.59
N VAL A 41 -4.70 4.21 -2.61
CA VAL A 41 -4.62 2.78 -2.95
C VAL A 41 -5.33 1.93 -1.89
N PHE A 42 -5.12 2.23 -0.61
CA PHE A 42 -5.79 1.55 0.49
C PHE A 42 -7.31 1.72 0.41
N GLY A 43 -7.79 2.94 0.13
CA GLY A 43 -9.21 3.23 -0.06
C GLY A 43 -9.80 2.42 -1.21
N ALA A 44 -9.13 2.38 -2.36
CA ALA A 44 -9.56 1.58 -3.51
C ALA A 44 -9.64 0.08 -3.17
N PHE A 45 -8.67 -0.44 -2.42
CA PHE A 45 -8.65 -1.84 -1.97
C PHE A 45 -9.82 -2.14 -1.02
N CYS A 46 -10.10 -1.25 -0.08
CA CYS A 46 -11.22 -1.36 0.85
C CYS A 46 -12.56 -1.33 0.10
N VAL A 47 -12.76 -0.39 -0.81
CA VAL A 47 -13.98 -0.30 -1.62
C VAL A 47 -14.19 -1.57 -2.44
N TRP A 48 -13.14 -2.08 -3.07
CA TRP A 48 -13.20 -3.34 -3.83
C TRP A 48 -13.54 -4.54 -2.95
N ALA A 49 -12.90 -4.67 -1.78
CA ALA A 49 -13.16 -5.75 -0.84
C ALA A 49 -14.61 -5.72 -0.33
N VAL A 50 -15.13 -4.55 0.01
CA VAL A 50 -16.53 -4.37 0.42
C VAL A 50 -17.47 -4.70 -0.74
N ALA A 51 -17.19 -4.25 -1.96
CA ALA A 51 -18.00 -4.58 -3.12
C ALA A 51 -18.11 -6.10 -3.33
N MET A 52 -17.00 -6.84 -3.20
CA MET A 52 -17.02 -8.30 -3.31
C MET A 52 -17.84 -8.99 -2.20
N ILE A 53 -17.79 -8.47 -0.97
CA ILE A 53 -18.62 -8.97 0.13
C ILE A 53 -20.10 -8.72 -0.17
N VAL A 54 -20.46 -7.53 -0.64
CA VAL A 54 -21.85 -7.19 -1.00
C VAL A 54 -22.36 -8.10 -2.12
N VAL A 55 -21.55 -8.34 -3.14
CA VAL A 55 -21.91 -9.27 -4.24
C VAL A 55 -22.15 -10.68 -3.70
N LEU A 56 -21.30 -11.19 -2.81
CA LEU A 56 -21.49 -12.52 -2.19
C LEU A 56 -22.79 -12.60 -1.39
N LEU A 57 -23.13 -11.55 -0.65
CA LEU A 57 -24.34 -11.50 0.18
C LEU A 57 -25.63 -11.36 -0.65
N GLN A 58 -25.54 -10.82 -1.86
CA GLN A 58 -26.69 -10.63 -2.76
C GLN A 58 -26.87 -11.77 -3.76
N LEU A 59 -26.07 -12.84 -3.70
CA LEU A 59 -26.26 -14.01 -4.55
C LEU A 59 -27.64 -14.65 -4.27
N PRO A 60 -28.52 -14.77 -5.28
CA PRO A 60 -29.81 -15.42 -5.11
C PRO A 60 -29.66 -16.86 -4.62
N SER A 61 -30.37 -17.23 -3.56
CA SER A 61 -30.42 -18.62 -3.07
C SER A 61 -31.14 -19.58 -4.03
N THR A 62 -31.77 -19.03 -5.08
CA THR A 62 -32.46 -19.78 -6.14
C THR A 62 -31.57 -20.14 -7.32
N LEU A 63 -30.27 -19.78 -7.29
CA LEU A 63 -29.31 -20.22 -8.30
C LEU A 63 -29.08 -21.73 -8.24
N GLU A 64 -28.92 -22.35 -9.41
CA GLU A 64 -28.44 -23.72 -9.51
C GLU A 64 -27.05 -23.83 -8.85
N ILE A 65 -26.79 -24.95 -8.18
CA ILE A 65 -25.56 -25.18 -7.39
C ILE A 65 -24.30 -24.92 -8.23
N THR A 66 -24.29 -25.38 -9.47
CA THR A 66 -23.17 -25.20 -10.42
C THR A 66 -22.92 -23.74 -10.78
N ALA A 67 -23.97 -22.94 -10.94
CA ALA A 67 -23.85 -21.51 -11.21
C ALA A 67 -23.42 -20.72 -9.96
N MET A 68 -23.86 -21.16 -8.78
CA MET A 68 -23.43 -20.58 -7.51
C MET A 68 -21.95 -20.84 -7.24
N GLU A 69 -21.46 -22.07 -7.46
CA GLU A 69 -20.04 -22.43 -7.34
C GLU A 69 -19.16 -21.63 -8.31
N ALA A 70 -19.57 -21.51 -9.58
CA ALA A 70 -18.84 -20.72 -10.57
C ALA A 70 -18.77 -19.23 -10.20
N ALA A 71 -19.85 -18.67 -9.65
CA ALA A 71 -19.87 -17.28 -9.19
C ALA A 71 -18.95 -17.07 -7.97
N ILE A 72 -18.95 -17.98 -7.01
CA ILE A 72 -18.05 -17.93 -5.85
C ILE A 72 -16.59 -18.01 -6.31
N GLU A 73 -16.26 -18.95 -7.20
CA GLU A 73 -14.90 -19.09 -7.73
C GLU A 73 -14.44 -17.83 -8.48
N ALA A 74 -15.32 -17.23 -9.29
CA ALA A 74 -15.02 -15.99 -9.99
C ALA A 74 -14.78 -14.82 -9.03
N ILE A 75 -15.58 -14.73 -7.96
CA ILE A 75 -15.40 -13.71 -6.91
C ILE A 75 -14.08 -13.94 -6.17
N GLU A 76 -13.74 -15.18 -5.82
CA GLU A 76 -12.49 -15.51 -5.15
C GLU A 76 -11.27 -15.17 -6.00
N LYS A 77 -11.30 -15.45 -7.31
CA LYS A 77 -10.25 -15.05 -8.24
C LYS A 77 -10.13 -13.53 -8.41
N SER A 78 -11.22 -12.81 -8.17
CA SER A 78 -11.26 -11.34 -8.27
C SER A 78 -10.88 -10.64 -6.95
N LYS A 79 -10.71 -11.39 -5.85
CA LYS A 79 -10.25 -10.82 -4.58
C LYS A 79 -8.80 -10.37 -4.71
N ILE A 80 -8.49 -9.25 -4.09
CA ILE A 80 -7.12 -8.78 -3.95
C ILE A 80 -6.34 -9.80 -3.11
N PRO A 81 -5.22 -10.36 -3.61
CA PRO A 81 -4.47 -11.35 -2.87
C PRO A 81 -3.99 -10.80 -1.52
N LEU A 82 -4.00 -11.63 -0.48
CA LEU A 82 -3.57 -11.23 0.87
C LEU A 82 -2.17 -10.59 0.90
N LEU A 83 -1.28 -11.05 0.02
CA LEU A 83 0.07 -10.55 -0.12
C LEU A 83 0.10 -9.03 -0.42
N TRP A 84 -0.81 -8.54 -1.26
CA TRP A 84 -0.92 -7.12 -1.61
C TRP A 84 -1.36 -6.25 -0.43
N TRP A 85 -2.19 -6.77 0.48
CA TRP A 85 -2.53 -6.10 1.73
C TRP A 85 -1.33 -5.98 2.67
N VAL A 86 -0.59 -7.08 2.83
CA VAL A 86 0.65 -7.10 3.63
C VAL A 86 1.66 -6.11 3.06
N TYR A 87 1.77 -6.02 1.74
CA TYR A 87 2.66 -5.09 1.08
C TYR A 87 2.32 -3.63 1.30
N LEU A 88 1.03 -3.26 1.26
CA LEU A 88 0.63 -1.91 1.62
C LEU A 88 1.07 -1.57 3.05
N LEU A 89 0.80 -2.47 4.00
CA LEU A 89 1.17 -2.25 5.40
C LEU A 89 2.69 -2.10 5.57
N VAL A 90 3.49 -2.93 4.89
CA VAL A 90 4.96 -2.84 4.91
C VAL A 90 5.44 -1.51 4.33
N LEU A 91 4.86 -1.04 3.23
CA LEU A 91 5.20 0.26 2.66
C LEU A 91 4.87 1.42 3.63
N GLY A 92 3.73 1.35 4.32
CA GLY A 92 3.38 2.32 5.35
C GLY A 92 4.38 2.34 6.51
N LEU A 93 4.83 1.16 6.97
CA LEU A 93 5.86 1.05 8.00
C LEU A 93 7.21 1.60 7.53
N ILE A 94 7.66 1.24 6.32
CA ILE A 94 8.93 1.73 5.75
C ILE A 94 8.89 3.26 5.60
N SER A 95 7.78 3.81 5.10
CA SER A 95 7.59 5.26 4.99
C SER A 95 7.65 5.95 6.35
N SER A 96 7.10 5.33 7.39
CA SER A 96 7.14 5.86 8.76
C SER A 96 8.57 5.86 9.33
N ILE A 97 9.31 4.77 9.12
CA ILE A 97 10.72 4.66 9.51
C ILE A 97 11.57 5.68 8.74
N ALA A 98 11.35 5.82 7.43
CA ALA A 98 12.07 6.78 6.59
C ALA A 98 11.82 8.23 7.02
N ASN A 99 10.60 8.57 7.47
CA ASN A 99 10.31 9.87 8.06
C ASN A 99 11.06 10.15 9.35
N GLU A 100 11.13 9.17 10.25
CA GLU A 100 11.90 9.30 11.50
C GLU A 100 13.39 9.51 11.20
N ILE A 101 13.95 8.79 10.22
CA ILE A 101 15.33 8.95 9.77
C ILE A 101 15.57 10.35 9.19
N ALA A 102 14.68 10.82 8.31
CA ALA A 102 14.78 12.16 7.72
C ALA A 102 14.75 13.25 8.80
N SER A 103 13.83 13.15 9.76
CA SER A 103 13.70 14.07 10.89
C SER A 103 14.97 14.16 11.74
N ARG A 104 15.60 13.01 12.03
CA ARG A 104 16.88 12.98 12.76
C ARG A 104 18.02 13.56 11.95
N ARG A 105 18.08 13.25 10.64
CA ARG A 105 19.10 13.78 9.73
C ARG A 105 19.04 15.29 9.62
N GLU A 106 17.84 15.85 9.49
CA GLU A 106 17.63 17.30 9.40
C GLU A 106 18.11 18.01 10.67
N LYS A 107 17.74 17.51 11.86
CA LYS A 107 18.21 18.07 13.14
C LYS A 107 19.72 18.09 13.27
N ASN A 108 20.40 16.99 12.92
CA ASN A 108 21.86 16.93 12.99
C ASN A 108 22.53 17.94 12.05
N ILE A 109 21.96 18.15 10.85
CA ILE A 109 22.47 19.14 9.89
C ILE A 109 22.29 20.57 10.42
N GLU A 110 21.19 20.85 11.12
CA GLU A 110 20.97 22.15 11.77
C GLU A 110 21.94 22.40 12.93
N GLU A 111 22.22 21.39 13.75
CA GLU A 111 23.19 21.46 14.86
C GLU A 111 24.63 21.65 14.35
N ASP A 112 25.02 20.98 13.26
CA ASP A 112 26.35 21.11 12.66
C ASP A 112 26.58 22.49 11.98
N ALA A 113 25.51 23.23 11.70
CA ALA A 113 25.55 24.54 11.04
C ALA A 113 25.55 25.74 12.01
N SER A 114 25.29 25.51 13.31
CA SER A 114 25.22 26.53 14.38
C SER A 114 26.52 26.66 15.17
#